data_AF-A0A1L3ZR65-F1
#
_entry.id   AF-A0A1L3ZR65-F1
#
_cell.length_a   1.000
_cell.length_b   1.000
_cell.length_c   1.000
_cell.angle_alpha   90.00
_cell.angle_beta   90.00
_cell.angle_gamma   90.00
#
_symmetry.space_group_name_H-M   'P 1'
#
loop_
_entity.id
_entity.type
_entity.pdbx_description
1 polymer ?
#
loop_
_entity_poly.entity_id
_entity_poly.type
_entity_poly.pdbx_seq_one_letter_code
_entity_poly.pdbx_strand_id
1 'polypeptide(L)'
;MTNSRTLAMIGSFCVGLAPLAVSPAFAQTPPEEIVVTGKYGKVPDSVQSLSQRVSYADLDLSKDKHRDILRQRVKLTARFLCDKLGEPEIATPPVPSCRDAATRDAMARVGSLEENAAPRGTTWVAGPAWQAPYPTDWTTKYPE
;
A
#
# COMPACT_ATOMS: atom_id res chain seq x y z
N MET A 1 66.34 -52.73 -1.50
CA MET A 1 65.33 -53.77 -1.18
C MET A 1 64.34 -53.19 -0.18
N THR A 2 63.06 -53.57 -0.32
CA THR A 2 61.84 -53.28 0.48
C THR A 2 61.36 -51.81 0.54
N ASN A 3 60.27 -51.39 -0.10
CA ASN A 3 58.81 -51.66 -0.02
C ASN A 3 58.00 -50.75 0.93
N SER A 4 57.01 -50.05 0.33
CA SER A 4 55.62 -49.85 0.79
C SER A 4 55.30 -49.22 2.16
N ARG A 5 54.64 -48.04 2.17
CA ARG A 5 53.17 -47.82 2.33
C ARG A 5 52.81 -46.46 2.98
N THR A 6 52.07 -45.66 2.20
CA THR A 6 50.90 -44.79 2.51
C THR A 6 50.66 -44.28 3.94
N LEU A 7 50.54 -42.94 4.10
CA LEU A 7 49.37 -42.28 4.70
C LEU A 7 49.40 -40.75 4.49
N ALA A 8 48.21 -40.19 4.36
CA ALA A 8 47.87 -38.87 3.85
C ALA A 8 47.61 -37.82 4.95
N MET A 9 47.62 -36.54 4.56
CA MET A 9 46.76 -35.40 4.96
C MET A 9 47.57 -34.09 4.86
N ILE A 10 47.47 -33.34 3.75
CA ILE A 10 46.56 -32.21 3.51
C ILE A 10 46.66 -31.12 4.60
N GLY A 11 47.45 -30.08 4.30
CA GLY A 11 47.41 -28.77 4.94
C GLY A 11 47.20 -27.70 3.86
N SER A 12 46.00 -27.14 3.83
CA SER A 12 45.54 -26.10 2.90
C SER A 12 45.65 -24.70 3.54
N PHE A 13 45.37 -23.64 2.76
CA PHE A 13 45.31 -22.18 3.05
C PHE A 13 46.59 -21.38 2.75
N CYS A 14 46.59 -20.24 2.03
CA CYS A 14 45.51 -19.29 1.67
C CYS A 14 45.68 -18.79 0.21
N VAL A 15 44.60 -18.77 -0.57
CA VAL A 15 44.48 -18.01 -1.84
C VAL A 15 43.52 -16.83 -1.59
N GLY A 16 43.82 -15.71 -2.26
CA GLY A 16 43.38 -14.34 -1.97
C GLY A 16 41.89 -14.07 -1.82
N LEU A 17 41.58 -13.07 -1.00
CA LEU A 17 40.25 -12.47 -0.87
C LEU A 17 40.20 -11.17 -1.69
N ALA A 18 39.39 -11.25 -2.74
CA ALA A 18 39.01 -10.18 -3.66
C ALA A 18 38.11 -9.13 -2.97
N PRO A 19 37.97 -7.90 -3.53
CA PRO A 19 37.22 -6.81 -2.91
C PRO A 19 35.74 -7.14 -2.77
N LEU A 20 35.17 -6.86 -1.60
CA LEU A 20 33.73 -6.89 -1.37
C LEU A 20 33.07 -5.82 -2.25
N ALA A 21 32.42 -6.27 -3.32
CA ALA A 21 31.53 -5.45 -4.12
C ALA A 21 30.35 -5.03 -3.23
N VAL A 22 30.31 -3.75 -2.85
CA VAL A 22 29.11 -3.11 -2.32
C VAL A 22 28.11 -3.05 -3.47
N SER A 23 27.16 -3.97 -3.51
CA SER A 23 26.05 -3.90 -4.46
C SER A 23 25.20 -2.67 -4.16
N PRO A 24 24.82 -1.86 -5.17
CA PRO A 24 23.91 -0.75 -4.95
C PRO A 24 22.55 -1.34 -4.59
N ALA A 25 21.98 -0.86 -3.48
CA ALA A 25 20.58 -1.12 -3.15
C ALA A 25 19.72 -0.52 -4.27
N PHE A 26 19.18 -1.36 -5.14
CA PHE A 26 18.22 -0.94 -6.16
C PHE A 26 17.06 -0.22 -5.47
N ALA A 27 16.72 0.95 -5.99
CA ALA A 27 15.59 1.77 -5.62
C ALA A 27 14.33 0.92 -5.50
N GLN A 28 13.92 0.61 -4.27
CA GLN A 28 12.57 0.13 -4.00
C GLN A 28 11.66 1.32 -4.28
N THR A 29 11.01 1.33 -5.44
CA THR A 29 9.93 2.29 -5.71
C THR A 29 8.97 2.23 -4.54
N PRO A 30 8.63 3.36 -3.89
CA PRO A 30 7.69 3.34 -2.78
C PRO A 30 6.40 2.66 -3.24
N PRO A 31 5.77 1.84 -2.38
CA PRO A 31 4.55 1.14 -2.77
C PRO A 31 3.49 2.16 -3.19
N GLU A 32 2.92 1.97 -4.38
CA GLU A 32 1.89 2.83 -4.96
C GLU A 32 0.53 2.56 -4.29
N GLU A 33 0.40 2.99 -3.03
CA GLU A 33 -0.74 2.72 -2.16
C GLU A 33 -1.09 3.91 -1.26
N ILE A 34 -2.39 4.15 -1.06
CA ILE A 34 -2.95 5.01 -0.02
C ILE A 34 -3.49 4.14 1.11
N VAL A 35 -3.05 4.39 2.34
CA VAL A 35 -3.63 3.75 3.52
C VAL A 35 -4.79 4.58 4.02
N VAL A 36 -6.01 4.06 3.88
CA VAL A 36 -7.22 4.66 4.45
C VAL A 36 -7.41 4.10 5.85
N THR A 37 -7.59 4.98 6.84
CA THR A 37 -7.78 4.57 8.25
C THR A 37 -9.06 5.14 8.80
N GLY A 38 -10.01 4.28 9.15
CA GLY A 38 -11.22 4.63 9.91
C GLY A 38 -10.93 4.58 11.42
N LYS A 39 -11.47 5.55 12.16
CA LYS A 39 -11.44 5.60 13.64
C LYS A 39 -12.80 6.04 14.15
N TYR A 40 -13.43 5.25 15.01
CA TYR A 40 -14.78 5.56 15.52
C TYR A 40 -14.90 5.21 17.01
N GLY A 41 -15.41 6.16 17.81
CA GLY A 41 -15.83 5.96 19.21
C GLY A 41 -14.76 5.80 20.31
N LYS A 42 -15.23 5.80 21.57
CA LYS A 42 -14.58 5.28 22.79
C LYS A 42 -15.62 4.49 23.61
N VAL A 43 -15.66 3.15 23.53
CA VAL A 43 -16.35 2.25 24.48
C VAL A 43 -15.72 0.83 24.39
N PRO A 44 -15.85 -0.08 25.39
CA PRO A 44 -14.75 -0.93 25.84
C PRO A 44 -14.41 -2.09 24.88
N ASP A 45 -13.10 -2.36 24.85
CA ASP A 45 -12.37 -3.55 24.41
C ASP A 45 -12.68 -4.17 23.04
N SER A 46 -12.02 -3.65 22.00
CA SER A 46 -10.78 -4.30 21.46
C SER A 46 -10.35 -3.76 20.08
N VAL A 47 -11.21 -3.05 19.35
CA VAL A 47 -10.84 -2.48 18.02
C VAL A 47 -11.35 -1.04 17.88
N GLN A 48 -10.43 -0.09 17.93
CA GLN A 48 -10.72 1.36 17.85
C GLN A 48 -10.45 1.95 16.44
N SER A 49 -9.82 1.17 15.57
CA SER A 49 -9.45 1.60 14.23
C SER A 49 -9.35 0.42 13.27
N LEU A 50 -9.69 0.65 12.01
CA LEU A 50 -9.42 -0.27 10.90
C LEU A 50 -8.69 0.49 9.80
N SER A 51 -7.78 -0.19 9.11
CA SER A 51 -7.03 0.39 8.00
C SER A 51 -7.04 -0.52 6.78
N GLN A 52 -7.14 0.07 5.60
CA GLN A 52 -7.10 -0.64 4.32
C GLN A 52 -6.17 0.07 3.35
N ARG A 53 -5.39 -0.71 2.61
CA ARG A 53 -4.56 -0.22 1.50
C ARG A 53 -5.40 -0.11 0.23
N VAL A 54 -5.31 1.04 -0.42
CA VAL A 54 -5.90 1.35 -1.73
C VAL A 54 -4.76 1.54 -2.72
N SER A 55 -4.56 0.57 -3.60
CA SER A 55 -3.52 0.69 -4.61
C SER A 55 -3.97 1.60 -5.76
N TYR A 56 -3.02 2.34 -6.31
CA TYR A 56 -3.17 3.12 -7.52
C TYR A 56 -2.16 2.71 -8.61
N ALA A 57 -1.53 1.55 -8.47
CA ALA A 57 -0.53 1.05 -9.43
C ALA A 57 -1.10 0.76 -10.82
N ASP A 58 -2.41 0.50 -10.90
CA ASP A 58 -3.15 0.36 -12.15
C ASP A 58 -3.59 1.70 -12.75
N LEU A 59 -3.34 2.82 -12.06
CA LEU A 59 -3.78 4.16 -12.42
C LEU A 59 -2.62 5.05 -12.87
N ASP A 60 -2.84 5.67 -14.03
CA ASP A 60 -2.05 6.80 -14.52
C ASP A 60 -2.66 8.11 -14.00
N LEU A 61 -2.12 8.62 -12.89
CA LEU A 61 -2.62 9.82 -12.20
C LEU A 61 -2.36 11.12 -12.96
N SER A 62 -1.71 11.11 -14.14
CA SER A 62 -1.68 12.29 -15.00
C SER A 62 -3.01 12.51 -15.74
N LYS A 63 -3.95 11.56 -15.64
CA LYS A 63 -5.26 11.59 -16.30
C LYS A 63 -6.36 11.84 -15.28
N ASP A 64 -7.23 12.82 -15.57
CA ASP A 64 -8.32 13.19 -14.65
C ASP A 64 -9.26 12.02 -14.33
N LYS A 65 -9.63 11.22 -15.34
CA LYS A 65 -10.45 10.02 -15.13
C LYS A 65 -9.84 9.05 -14.10
N HIS A 66 -8.52 8.90 -14.10
CA HIS A 66 -7.84 8.00 -13.16
C HIS A 66 -7.73 8.61 -11.76
N ARG A 67 -7.60 9.94 -11.67
CA ARG A 67 -7.70 10.66 -10.40
C ARG A 67 -9.08 10.47 -9.78
N ASP A 68 -10.15 10.61 -10.56
CA ASP A 68 -11.52 10.42 -10.08
C ASP A 68 -11.77 8.98 -9.60
N ILE A 69 -11.24 7.98 -10.32
CA ILE A 69 -11.27 6.58 -9.86
C ILE A 69 -10.56 6.43 -8.51
N LEU A 70 -9.37 7.01 -8.33
CA LEU A 70 -8.65 6.92 -7.05
C LEU A 70 -9.45 7.56 -5.91
N ARG A 71 -9.99 8.76 -6.13
CA ARG A 71 -10.82 9.47 -5.14
C ARG A 71 -12.04 8.65 -4.75
N GLN A 72 -12.73 8.06 -5.72
CA GLN A 72 -13.88 7.18 -5.48
C GLN A 72 -13.48 5.94 -4.67
N ARG A 73 -12.39 5.26 -5.04
CA ARG A 73 -11.87 4.10 -4.30
C ARG A 73 -11.62 4.45 -2.83
N VAL A 74 -11.01 5.60 -2.57
CA VAL A 74 -10.71 6.10 -1.23
C VAL A 74 -11.99 6.38 -0.43
N LYS A 75 -12.95 7.10 -1.00
CA LYS A 75 -14.23 7.43 -0.33
C LYS A 75 -15.03 6.18 0.03
N LEU A 76 -15.18 5.24 -0.91
CA LEU A 76 -15.91 3.99 -0.68
C LEU A 76 -15.20 3.10 0.35
N THR A 77 -13.85 3.08 0.33
CA THR A 77 -13.07 2.37 1.35
C THR A 77 -13.25 2.99 2.73
N ALA A 78 -13.24 4.33 2.84
CA ALA A 78 -13.48 5.02 4.10
C ALA A 78 -14.87 4.70 4.66
N ARG A 79 -15.92 4.72 3.82
CA ARG A 79 -17.26 4.25 4.20
C ARG A 79 -17.21 2.82 4.70
N PHE A 80 -16.61 1.91 3.95
CA PHE A 80 -16.55 0.49 4.32
C PHE A 80 -15.91 0.26 5.69
N LEU A 81 -14.78 0.92 5.97
CA LEU A 81 -14.09 0.80 7.25
C LEU A 81 -14.92 1.34 8.41
N CYS A 82 -15.58 2.48 8.23
CA CYS A 82 -16.35 3.09 9.30
C CYS A 82 -17.69 2.37 9.54
N ASP A 83 -18.35 1.88 8.49
CA ASP A 83 -19.52 1.00 8.61
C ASP A 83 -19.15 -0.27 9.40
N LYS A 84 -17.95 -0.83 9.16
CA LYS A 84 -17.41 -1.97 9.94
C LYS A 84 -17.07 -1.62 11.40
N LEU A 85 -16.71 -0.37 11.66
CA LEU A 85 -16.48 0.15 13.02
C LEU A 85 -17.78 0.53 13.74
N GLY A 86 -18.94 0.33 13.11
CA GLY A 86 -20.24 0.60 13.71
C GLY A 86 -20.67 2.07 13.64
N GLU A 87 -20.08 2.87 12.76
CA GLU A 87 -20.59 4.21 12.50
C GLU A 87 -21.99 4.13 11.87
N PRO A 88 -23.00 4.84 12.43
CA PRO A 88 -24.31 4.92 11.81
C PRO A 88 -24.24 5.69 10.48
N GLU A 89 -25.13 5.37 9.55
CA GLU A 89 -25.16 6.00 8.22
C GLU A 89 -25.33 7.53 8.25
N ILE A 90 -25.98 8.04 9.30
CA ILE A 90 -26.16 9.47 9.58
C ILE A 90 -25.37 9.80 10.84
N ALA A 91 -24.32 10.61 10.69
CA ALA A 91 -23.57 11.11 11.84
C ALA A 91 -24.40 12.15 12.61
N THR A 92 -24.30 12.15 13.94
CA THR A 92 -24.93 13.17 14.79
C THR A 92 -23.92 14.27 15.10
N PRO A 93 -24.12 15.53 14.64
CA PRO A 93 -23.25 16.65 14.98
C PRO A 93 -23.18 16.87 16.50
N PRO A 94 -22.08 17.40 17.08
CA PRO A 94 -21.00 18.15 16.43
C PRO A 94 -19.71 17.37 16.15
N VAL A 95 -19.66 16.05 16.44
CA VAL A 95 -18.45 15.25 16.25
C VAL A 95 -18.31 14.89 14.76
N PRO A 96 -17.14 15.10 14.12
CA PRO A 96 -16.94 14.68 12.73
C PRO A 96 -17.11 13.17 12.62
N SER A 97 -17.81 12.72 11.58
CA SER A 97 -17.99 11.30 11.30
C SER A 97 -16.62 10.63 11.08
N CYS A 98 -16.48 9.36 11.46
CA CYS A 98 -15.33 8.53 11.11
C CYS A 98 -15.08 8.59 9.61
N ARG A 99 -16.15 8.55 8.81
CA ARG A 99 -16.10 8.65 7.36
C ARG A 99 -15.50 9.97 6.88
N ASP A 100 -15.92 11.10 7.43
CA ASP A 100 -15.38 12.41 7.06
C ASP A 100 -13.92 12.53 7.47
N ALA A 101 -13.59 12.08 8.68
CA ALA A 101 -12.22 12.11 9.18
C ALA A 101 -11.27 11.23 8.34
N ALA A 102 -11.68 9.99 8.05
CA ALA A 102 -10.92 9.04 7.25
C ALA A 102 -10.78 9.49 5.79
N THR A 103 -11.87 10.00 5.20
CA THR A 103 -11.86 10.53 3.83
C THR A 103 -10.94 11.74 3.75
N ARG A 104 -11.05 12.70 4.68
CA ARG A 104 -10.21 13.90 4.69
C ARG A 104 -8.72 13.57 4.83
N ASP A 105 -8.34 12.66 5.74
CA ASP A 105 -6.94 12.24 5.91
C ASP A 105 -6.40 11.60 4.62
N ALA A 106 -7.15 10.64 4.06
CA ALA A 106 -6.72 9.95 2.85
C ALA A 106 -6.68 10.89 1.63
N MET A 107 -7.67 11.78 1.49
CA MET A 107 -7.75 12.74 0.39
C MET A 107 -6.65 13.79 0.44
N ALA A 108 -6.15 14.17 1.62
CA ALA A 108 -4.97 15.03 1.71
C ALA A 108 -3.75 14.39 1.04
N ARG A 109 -3.56 13.07 1.23
CA ARG A 109 -2.48 12.30 0.58
C ARG A 109 -2.72 12.15 -0.93
N VAL A 110 -3.97 11.90 -1.33
CA VAL A 110 -4.35 11.87 -2.76
C VAL A 110 -4.03 13.20 -3.43
N GLY A 111 -4.36 14.33 -2.80
CA GLY A 111 -4.03 15.66 -3.32
C GLY A 111 -2.53 15.82 -3.56
N SER A 112 -1.69 15.44 -2.59
CA SER A 112 -0.24 15.47 -2.77
C SER A 112 0.26 14.56 -3.90
N LEU A 113 -0.35 13.40 -4.12
CA LEU A 113 -0.01 12.53 -5.26
C LEU A 113 -0.42 13.15 -6.60
N GLU A 114 -1.61 13.76 -6.66
CA GLU A 114 -2.15 14.36 -7.87
C GLU A 114 -1.36 15.61 -8.30
N GLU A 115 -0.95 16.44 -7.34
CA GLU A 115 -0.11 17.63 -7.55
C GLU A 115 1.26 17.27 -8.14
N ASN A 116 1.82 16.13 -7.73
CA ASN A 116 3.13 15.66 -8.18
C ASN A 116 3.04 14.61 -9.32
N ALA A 117 1.84 14.39 -9.87
CA ALA A 117 1.62 13.38 -10.88
C ALA A 117 2.29 13.78 -12.21
N ALA A 118 3.32 13.04 -12.60
CA ALA A 118 3.91 13.11 -13.93
C ALA A 118 3.28 12.06 -14.86
N PRO A 119 3.19 12.32 -16.19
CA PRO A 119 2.79 11.31 -17.15
C PRO A 119 3.63 10.05 -17.03
N ARG A 120 2.98 8.89 -17.10
CA ARG A 120 3.67 7.60 -17.13
C ARG A 120 4.52 7.50 -18.41
N GLY A 121 5.76 7.04 -18.28
CA GLY A 121 6.69 6.89 -19.42
C GLY A 121 6.33 5.73 -20.35
N THR A 122 7.01 5.64 -21.49
CA THR A 122 6.75 4.60 -22.52
C THR A 122 7.04 3.17 -22.05
N THR A 123 7.81 3.02 -20.99
CA THR A 123 8.14 1.72 -20.37
C THR A 123 7.20 1.35 -19.22
N TRP A 124 6.25 2.22 -18.86
CA TRP A 124 5.31 1.94 -17.78
C TRP A 124 4.28 0.91 -18.21
N VAL A 125 4.01 -0.02 -17.30
CA VAL A 125 2.96 -1.04 -17.42
C VAL A 125 2.08 -0.92 -16.19
N ALA A 126 0.77 -0.89 -16.40
CA ALA A 126 -0.19 -0.88 -15.31
C ALA A 126 0.02 -2.09 -14.39
N GLY A 127 0.01 -1.84 -13.08
CA GLY A 127 -0.03 -2.90 -12.09
C GLY A 127 -1.32 -3.73 -12.16
N PRO A 128 -1.43 -4.77 -11.32
CA PRO A 128 -2.68 -5.52 -11.21
C PRO A 128 -3.83 -4.60 -10.79
N ALA A 129 -5.02 -4.85 -11.35
CA ALA A 129 -6.21 -4.08 -11.01
C ALA A 129 -6.47 -4.14 -9.50
N TRP A 130 -6.74 -2.97 -8.89
CA TRP A 130 -7.09 -2.92 -7.47
C TRP A 130 -8.39 -3.66 -7.20
N GLN A 131 -8.41 -4.44 -6.12
CA GLN A 131 -9.56 -5.22 -5.69
C GLN A 131 -10.25 -4.52 -4.53
N ALA A 132 -11.52 -4.18 -4.74
CA ALA A 132 -12.32 -3.52 -3.71
C ALA A 132 -12.57 -4.46 -2.51
N PRO A 133 -12.46 -3.97 -1.27
CA PRO A 133 -12.79 -4.74 -0.07
C PRO A 133 -14.31 -4.82 0.17
N TYR A 134 -15.10 -4.08 -0.60
CA TYR A 134 -16.55 -3.97 -0.48
C TYR A 134 -17.27 -4.69 -1.64
N PRO A 135 -18.55 -5.08 -1.43
CA PRO A 135 -19.40 -5.64 -2.46
C PRO A 135 -19.55 -4.77 -3.72
N THR A 136 -19.78 -5.39 -4.88
CA THR A 136 -19.79 -4.70 -6.18
C THR A 136 -20.94 -3.69 -6.35
N ASP A 137 -22.04 -3.86 -5.63
CA ASP A 137 -23.20 -2.96 -5.64
C ASP A 137 -22.92 -1.61 -4.95
N TRP A 138 -21.83 -1.50 -4.18
CA TRP A 138 -21.50 -0.28 -3.44
C TRP A 138 -21.27 0.94 -4.33
N THR A 139 -20.69 0.76 -5.51
CA THR A 139 -20.48 1.84 -6.48
C THR A 139 -21.79 2.41 -7.02
N THR A 140 -22.86 1.61 -7.03
CA THR A 140 -24.21 2.01 -7.44
C THR A 140 -25.01 2.54 -6.25
N LYS A 141 -24.84 1.94 -5.06
CA LYS A 141 -25.54 2.33 -3.83
C LYS A 141 -25.07 3.69 -3.29
N TYR A 142 -23.78 3.97 -3.46
CA TYR A 142 -23.14 5.20 -2.99
C TYR A 142 -22.47 5.91 -4.17
N PRO A 143 -23.29 6.48 -5.09
CA PRO A 143 -22.76 7.31 -6.15
C PRO A 143 -22.12 8.57 -5.55
N GLU A 144 -21.09 9.09 -6.22
CA GLU A 144 -20.33 10.28 -5.84
C GLU A 144 -21.19 11.55 -5.74
#